data_AF-A0A7K7KE25-F1
#
_entry.id   AF-A0A7K7KE25-F1
#
_cell.length_a   1.000
_cell.length_b   1.000
_cell.length_c   1.000
_cell.angle_alpha   90.00
_cell.angle_beta   90.00
_cell.angle_gamma   90.00
#
_symmetry.space_group_name_H-M   'P 1'
#
loop_
_entity.id
_entity.type
_entity.pdbx_description
1 polymer ?
#
loop_
_entity_poly.entity_id
_entity_poly.type
_entity_poly.pdbx_seq_one_letter_code
_entity_poly.pdbx_strand_id
1 'polypeptide(L)'
;PTVATLEHFTVNFTITNLHYTSDLENPHSAKFNATRRVMNTLLDRLLKESSIGPVFQGCETTDFRYGYLPGSDRDQTRVDAVCTYSKEPWAA
;
A
#
# COMPACT_ATOMS: atom_id res chain seq x y z
N PRO A 1 -31.58 7.72 2.74
CA PRO A 1 -30.21 7.56 2.19
C PRO A 1 -29.19 7.45 3.32
N THR A 2 -28.77 6.23 3.65
CA THR A 2 -27.62 6.00 4.55
C THR A 2 -26.38 6.55 3.86
N VAL A 3 -25.77 7.58 4.45
CA VAL A 3 -24.52 8.15 3.94
C VAL A 3 -23.41 7.17 4.30
N ALA A 4 -22.79 6.55 3.30
CA ALA A 4 -21.62 5.71 3.52
C ALA A 4 -20.46 6.58 4.01
N THR A 5 -19.82 6.18 5.11
CA THR A 5 -18.67 6.89 5.67
C THR A 5 -17.39 6.29 5.08
N LEU A 6 -16.51 7.13 4.53
CA LEU A 6 -15.20 6.67 4.06
C LEU A 6 -14.24 6.59 5.25
N GLU A 7 -13.64 5.42 5.46
CA GLU A 7 -12.60 5.20 6.46
C GLU A 7 -11.29 4.77 5.79
N HIS A 8 -10.19 4.97 6.51
CA HIS A 8 -8.84 4.65 6.05
C HIS A 8 -8.18 3.63 6.98
N PHE A 9 -7.44 2.68 6.39
CA PHE A 9 -6.56 1.78 7.13
C PHE A 9 -5.18 1.76 6.48
N THR A 10 -4.15 1.56 7.30
CA THR A 10 -2.76 1.51 6.82
C THR A 10 -2.34 0.05 6.67
N VAL A 11 -1.67 -0.26 5.56
CA VAL A 11 -0.99 -1.53 5.34
C VAL A 11 0.51 -1.29 5.25
N ASN A 12 1.25 -2.06 6.04
CA ASN A 12 2.70 -2.00 6.07
C ASN A 12 3.22 -3.41 5.77
N PHE A 13 4.04 -3.55 4.75
CA PHE A 13 4.63 -4.82 4.37
C PHE A 13 6.05 -4.63 3.86
N THR A 14 6.83 -5.70 3.82
CA THR A 14 8.19 -5.68 3.28
C THR A 14 8.25 -6.51 2.01
N ILE A 15 8.85 -5.96 0.97
CA ILE A 15 9.09 -6.65 -0.29
C ILE A 15 10.51 -7.19 -0.28
N THR A 16 10.60 -8.51 -0.27
CA THR A 16 11.87 -9.25 -0.30
C THR A 16 12.57 -9.23 -1.64
N ASN A 17 11.82 -9.06 -2.72
CA ASN A 17 12.33 -9.07 -4.08
C ASN A 17 12.69 -7.67 -4.63
N LEU A 18 12.52 -6.62 -3.82
CA LEU A 18 12.83 -5.25 -4.22
C LEU A 18 13.92 -4.67 -3.32
N HIS A 19 15.10 -4.48 -3.90
CA HIS A 19 16.23 -3.87 -3.20
C HIS A 19 15.99 -2.39 -2.95
N TYR A 20 16.24 -1.97 -1.71
CA TYR A 20 16.20 -0.56 -1.36
C TYR A 20 17.33 0.20 -2.06
N THR A 21 17.04 1.38 -2.59
CA THR A 21 18.00 2.24 -3.29
C THR A 21 17.69 3.69 -2.97
N SER A 22 18.67 4.58 -3.05
CA SER A 22 18.47 6.03 -2.84
C SER A 22 17.38 6.66 -3.72
N ASP A 23 17.12 6.09 -4.90
CA ASP A 23 16.00 6.54 -5.73
C ASP A 23 14.63 6.27 -5.08
N LEU A 24 14.49 5.19 -4.32
CA LEU A 24 13.26 4.88 -3.58
C LEU A 24 13.10 5.75 -2.34
N GLU A 25 14.18 6.39 -1.87
CA GLU A 25 14.12 7.40 -0.81
C GLU A 25 13.63 8.76 -1.34
N ASN A 26 13.82 9.04 -2.64
CA ASN A 26 13.46 10.31 -3.24
C ASN A 26 12.07 10.24 -3.92
N PRO A 27 11.05 10.93 -3.37
CA PRO A 27 9.69 10.93 -3.93
C PRO A 27 9.60 11.48 -5.36
N HIS A 28 10.58 12.27 -5.79
CA HIS A 28 10.64 12.87 -7.12
C HIS A 28 11.37 11.99 -8.14
N SER A 29 11.95 10.86 -7.73
CA SER A 29 12.66 9.99 -8.65
C SER A 29 11.67 9.27 -9.58
N ALA A 30 12.11 9.01 -10.81
CA ALA A 30 11.33 8.20 -11.75
C ALA A 30 11.07 6.79 -11.19
N LYS A 31 12.02 6.23 -10.44
CA LYS A 31 11.92 4.89 -9.84
C LYS A 31 10.88 4.84 -8.72
N PHE A 32 10.84 5.86 -7.86
CA PHE A 32 9.82 5.99 -6.82
C PHE A 32 8.43 6.04 -7.46
N ASN A 33 8.22 6.92 -8.45
CA ASN A 33 6.93 7.07 -9.11
C ASN A 33 6.49 5.78 -9.83
N ALA A 34 7.40 5.12 -10.55
CA ALA A 34 7.13 3.85 -11.22
C ALA A 34 6.77 2.75 -10.21
N THR A 35 7.55 2.61 -9.14
CA THR A 35 7.32 1.59 -8.10
C THR A 35 6.00 1.85 -7.36
N ARG A 36 5.71 3.12 -7.04
CA ARG A 36 4.44 3.55 -6.42
C ARG A 36 3.23 3.15 -7.27
N ARG A 37 3.28 3.41 -8.58
CA ARG A 37 2.19 3.04 -9.51
C ARG A 37 1.98 1.52 -9.57
N VAL A 38 3.07 0.76 -9.64
CA VAL A 38 3.01 -0.71 -9.64
C VAL A 38 2.39 -1.21 -8.33
N MET A 39 2.83 -0.69 -7.18
CA MET A 39 2.31 -1.10 -5.88
C MET A 39 0.83 -0.78 -5.71
N ASN A 40 0.39 0.43 -6.06
CA ASN A 40 -1.02 0.79 -6.00
C ASN A 40 -1.87 -0.16 -6.85
N THR A 41 -1.41 -0.49 -8.07
CA THR A 41 -2.14 -1.40 -8.96
C THR A 41 -2.25 -2.81 -8.37
N LEU A 42 -1.18 -3.31 -7.74
CA LEU A 42 -1.17 -4.63 -7.12
C LEU A 42 -2.06 -4.68 -5.89
N LEU A 43 -1.93 -3.71 -4.98
CA LEU A 43 -2.75 -3.61 -3.77
C LEU A 43 -4.23 -3.46 -4.12
N ASP A 44 -4.56 -2.64 -5.12
CA ASP A 44 -5.93 -2.47 -5.58
C ASP A 44 -6.52 -3.79 -6.07
N ARG A 45 -5.79 -4.56 -6.89
CA ARG A 45 -6.27 -5.86 -7.36
C ARG A 45 -6.46 -6.84 -6.21
N LEU A 46 -5.45 -6.98 -5.35
CA LEU A 46 -5.47 -7.93 -4.24
C LEU A 46 -6.62 -7.64 -3.28
N LEU A 47 -6.87 -6.37 -2.94
CA LEU A 47 -7.92 -6.02 -1.99
C LEU A 47 -9.31 -6.04 -2.62
N LYS A 48 -9.44 -5.77 -3.93
CA LYS A 48 -10.70 -5.99 -4.67
C LYS A 48 -11.11 -7.46 -4.72
N GLU A 49 -10.15 -8.37 -4.73
CA GLU A 49 -10.39 -9.82 -4.69
C GLU A 49 -10.53 -10.37 -3.27
N SER A 50 -10.35 -9.53 -2.25
CA SER A 50 -10.47 -9.92 -0.84
C SER A 50 -11.91 -9.76 -0.32
N SER A 51 -12.13 -10.15 0.94
CA SER A 51 -13.41 -9.98 1.63
C SER A 51 -13.89 -8.53 1.73
N ILE A 52 -12.99 -7.55 1.68
CA ILE A 52 -13.35 -6.12 1.69
C ILE A 52 -13.65 -5.56 0.29
N GLY A 53 -13.43 -6.33 -0.77
CA GLY A 53 -13.60 -5.91 -2.16
C GLY A 53 -14.89 -5.15 -2.47
N PRO A 54 -16.07 -5.58 -1.96
CA PRO A 54 -17.34 -4.87 -2.20
C PRO A 54 -17.39 -3.44 -1.66
N VAL A 55 -16.63 -3.15 -0.61
CA VAL A 55 -16.61 -1.84 0.06
C VAL A 55 -15.30 -1.08 -0.15
N PHE A 56 -14.30 -1.71 -0.75
CA PHE A 56 -12.98 -1.14 -0.97
C PHE A 56 -12.97 -0.13 -2.12
N GLN A 57 -12.31 1.01 -1.92
CA GLN A 57 -12.23 2.09 -2.90
C GLN A 57 -10.88 2.14 -3.62
N GLY A 58 -9.77 1.97 -2.89
CA GLY A 58 -8.43 2.03 -3.46
C GLY A 58 -7.34 2.17 -2.40
N CYS A 59 -6.09 1.95 -2.81
CA CYS A 59 -4.91 2.19 -2.00
C CYS A 59 -3.95 3.19 -2.62
N GLU A 60 -3.29 3.92 -1.74
CA GLU A 60 -2.22 4.84 -2.07
C GLU A 60 -0.97 4.49 -1.28
N THR A 61 0.06 4.05 -1.99
CA THR A 61 1.40 3.88 -1.44
C THR A 61 1.98 5.25 -1.13
N THR A 62 2.29 5.48 0.14
CA THR A 62 2.78 6.76 0.66
C THR A 62 4.30 6.81 0.68
N ASP A 63 4.96 5.70 1.02
CA ASP A 63 6.41 5.71 1.23
C ASP A 63 7.08 4.35 0.98
N PHE A 64 8.38 4.41 0.66
CA PHE A 64 9.28 3.28 0.56
C PHE A 64 10.43 3.50 1.54
N ARG A 65 10.55 2.62 2.53
CA ARG A 65 11.55 2.71 3.59
C ARG A 65 12.52 1.56 3.53
N TYR A 66 13.69 1.79 4.11
CA TYR A 66 14.66 0.73 4.35
C TYR A 66 14.05 -0.36 5.26
N GLY A 67 14.05 -1.59 4.77
CA GLY A 67 13.64 -2.79 5.50
C GLY A 67 14.83 -3.66 5.80
N TYR A 68 15.08 -3.91 7.09
CA TYR A 68 16.04 -4.93 7.53
C TYR A 68 15.32 -6.26 7.72
N LEU A 69 15.88 -7.33 7.16
CA LEU A 69 15.39 -8.69 7.37
C LEU A 69 16.54 -9.61 7.81
N PRO A 70 16.47 -10.21 9.01
CA PRO A 70 17.54 -11.06 9.53
C PRO A 70 17.84 -12.22 8.59
N GLY A 71 19.11 -12.44 8.26
CA GLY A 71 19.54 -13.53 7.39
C GLY A 71 19.46 -13.22 5.89
N SER A 72 19.09 -11.99 5.51
CA SER A 72 19.17 -11.50 4.13
C SER A 72 20.32 -10.53 3.99
N ASP A 73 21.27 -10.81 3.10
CA ASP A 73 22.36 -9.89 2.72
C ASP A 73 21.89 -8.78 1.75
N ARG A 74 20.57 -8.57 1.69
CA ARG A 74 19.91 -7.68 0.73
C ARG A 74 19.04 -6.69 1.48
N ASP A 75 19.28 -5.42 1.20
CA ASP A 75 18.50 -4.30 1.70
C ASP A 75 17.09 -4.38 1.13
N GLN A 76 16.08 -4.63 1.96
CA GLN A 76 14.72 -4.80 1.47
C GLN A 76 13.96 -3.49 1.48
N THR A 77 12.89 -3.43 0.70
CA THR A 77 12.02 -2.26 0.68
C THR A 77 10.77 -2.51 1.50
N ARG A 78 10.62 -1.76 2.60
CA ARG A 78 9.37 -1.67 3.33
C ARG A 78 8.45 -0.68 2.62
N VAL A 79 7.20 -1.06 2.45
CA VAL A 79 6.16 -0.25 1.82
C VAL A 79 5.15 0.16 2.87
N ASP A 80 4.78 1.43 2.85
CA ASP A 80 3.64 1.94 3.58
C ASP A 80 2.59 2.42 2.59
N ALA A 81 1.37 1.90 2.73
CA ALA A 81 0.24 2.32 1.93
C ALA A 81 -0.99 2.56 2.80
N VAL A 82 -1.80 3.54 2.39
CA VAL A 82 -3.07 3.88 3.02
C VAL A 82 -4.17 3.48 2.06
N CYS A 83 -5.14 2.72 2.58
CA CYS A 83 -6.22 2.14 1.81
C CYS A 83 -7.56 2.68 2.31
N THR A 84 -8.47 2.96 1.39
CA THR A 84 -9.77 3.55 1.66
C THR A 84 -10.87 2.52 1.43
N TYR A 85 -11.85 2.49 2.34
CA TYR A 85 -13.04 1.67 2.20
C TYR A 85 -14.28 2.41 2.70
N SER A 86 -15.44 2.01 2.20
CA SER A 86 -16.76 2.51 2.58
C SER A 86 -17.30 1.69 3.74
N LYS A 87 -17.45 2.29 4.90
CA LYS A 87 -18.13 1.66 6.01
C LYS A 87 -19.60 2.01 5.93
N GLU A 88 -20.45 1.01 5.75
CA GLU A 88 -21.87 1.22 6.00
C GLU A 88 -22.06 1.55 7.49
N PRO A 89 -22.83 2.59 7.83
CA PRO A 89 -23.26 2.75 9.20
C PRO A 89 -24.09 1.51 9.54
N TRP A 90 -23.51 0.63 10.36
CA TRP A 90 -24.25 -0.42 11.05
C TRP A 90 -25.50 0.24 11.63
N ALA A 91 -26.66 -0.12 11.10
CA ALA A 91 -27.92 0.19 11.73
C ALA A 91 -27.95 -0.65 13.02
N ALA A 92 -27.59 -0.01 14.13
CA ALA A 92 -27.86 -0.53 15.47
C ALA A 92 -29.36 -0.49 15.73
#